data_AF-A0A954SHP5-F1
#
_entry.id   AF-A0A954SHP5-F1
#
_cell.length_a   1.000
_cell.length_b   1.000
_cell.length_c   1.000
_cell.angle_alpha   90.00
_cell.angle_beta   90.00
_cell.angle_gamma   90.00
#
_symmetry.space_group_name_H-M   'P 1'
#
loop_
_entity.id
_entity.type
_entity.pdbx_description
1 polymer ?
#
loop_
_entity_poly.entity_id
_entity_poly.type
_entity_poly.pdbx_seq_one_letter_code
_entity_poly.pdbx_strand_id
1 'polypeptide(L)'
;MIYEASHLAIGLFVIFVGFTLGLSFWLGSKAKSSEGYFAAHGQIPWFVNGIAFAGDYLSAASFLGICGMIAFYGYDGFLYSIGYLAGWIVALFVIAEPMKRLGKFTFADALDAKFNSRGIKLAAGISTLAVSIFYLIPQMVGAGVLVQPLLNLPHAVGVVMVGTVVILIVVTAGMVS
;
A
#
# COMPACT_ATOMS: atom_id res chain seq x y z
N MET A 1 -29.59 -7.91 -0.04
CA MET A 1 -29.79 -6.45 0.17
C MET A 1 -29.79 -5.80 -1.20
N ILE A 2 -30.81 -4.99 -1.51
CA ILE A 2 -30.82 -4.15 -2.71
C ILE A 2 -30.06 -2.89 -2.33
N TYR A 3 -28.86 -2.69 -2.88
CA TYR A 3 -28.08 -1.49 -2.63
C TYR A 3 -28.55 -0.42 -3.62
N GLU A 4 -29.22 0.62 -3.14
CA GLU A 4 -29.48 1.79 -3.97
C GLU A 4 -28.21 2.63 -4.02
N ALA A 5 -27.54 2.63 -5.17
CA ALA A 5 -26.31 3.38 -5.35
C ALA A 5 -26.61 4.88 -5.38
N SER A 6 -26.06 5.62 -4.40
CA SER A 6 -26.20 7.07 -4.36
C SER A 6 -25.40 7.71 -5.48
N HIS A 7 -26.07 8.48 -6.36
CA HIS A 7 -25.42 9.22 -7.44
C HIS A 7 -24.32 10.16 -6.92
N LEU A 8 -24.48 10.70 -5.70
CA LEU A 8 -23.47 11.52 -5.05
C LEU A 8 -22.23 10.69 -4.69
N ALA A 9 -22.41 9.48 -4.14
CA ALA A 9 -21.29 8.60 -3.80
C ALA A 9 -20.50 8.17 -5.05
N ILE A 10 -21.22 7.80 -6.13
CA ILE A 10 -20.61 7.48 -7.42
C ILE A 10 -19.83 8.68 -7.96
N GLY A 11 -20.45 9.87 -7.95
CA GLY A 11 -19.82 11.11 -8.42
C GLY A 11 -18.54 11.43 -7.67
N LEU A 12 -18.56 11.37 -6.34
CA LEU A 12 -17.37 11.59 -5.50
C LEU A 12 -16.27 10.56 -5.76
N PHE A 13 -16.64 9.28 -5.89
CA PHE A 13 -15.70 8.21 -6.21
C PHE A 13 -14.99 8.46 -7.55
N VAL A 14 -15.75 8.77 -8.61
CA VAL A 14 -15.20 9.02 -9.94
C VAL A 14 -14.31 10.26 -9.95
N ILE A 15 -14.72 11.35 -9.27
CA ILE A 15 -13.91 12.57 -9.16
C ILE A 15 -12.59 12.27 -8.44
N PHE A 16 -12.65 11.56 -7.32
CA PHE A 16 -11.46 11.25 -6.52
C PHE A 16 -10.49 10.34 -7.29
N VAL A 17 -11.00 9.26 -7.90
CA VAL A 17 -10.19 8.34 -8.71
C VAL A 17 -9.61 9.05 -9.93
N GLY A 18 -10.42 9.83 -10.65
CA GLY A 18 -9.98 10.60 -11.82
C GLY A 18 -8.91 11.64 -11.47
N PHE A 19 -9.08 12.35 -10.35
CA PHE A 19 -8.08 13.29 -9.85
C PHE A 19 -6.77 12.58 -9.49
N THR A 20 -6.85 11.46 -8.78
CA THR A 20 -5.67 10.68 -8.35
C THR A 20 -4.92 10.11 -9.55
N LEU A 21 -5.63 9.56 -10.54
CA LEU A 21 -5.05 9.09 -11.80
C LEU A 21 -4.41 10.25 -12.57
N GLY A 22 -5.12 11.37 -12.73
CA GLY A 22 -4.59 12.55 -13.42
C GLY A 22 -3.31 13.08 -12.78
N LEU A 23 -3.28 13.13 -11.44
CA LEU A 23 -2.08 13.52 -10.69
C LEU A 23 -0.94 12.51 -10.87
N SER A 24 -1.25 11.21 -10.81
CA SER A 24 -0.30 10.11 -11.04
C SER A 24 0.36 10.22 -12.43
N PHE A 25 -0.41 10.40 -13.50
CA PHE A 25 0.15 10.59 -14.85
C PHE A 25 0.99 11.86 -14.97
N TRP A 26 0.51 12.97 -14.39
CA TRP A 26 1.22 14.25 -14.46
C TRP A 26 2.56 14.22 -13.72
N LEU A 27 2.60 13.68 -12.50
CA LEU A 27 3.83 13.50 -11.74
C LEU A 27 4.72 12.43 -12.39
N GLY A 28 4.14 11.28 -12.74
CA GLY A 28 4.77 10.17 -13.45
C GLY A 28 5.63 10.59 -14.64
N SER A 29 5.07 11.45 -15.49
CA SER A 29 5.75 11.97 -16.68
C SER A 29 7.04 12.76 -16.41
N LYS A 30 7.31 13.13 -15.15
CA LYS A 30 8.49 13.91 -14.74
C LYS A 30 9.68 13.07 -14.31
N ALA A 31 9.51 11.80 -13.92
CA ALA A 31 10.67 10.94 -13.61
C ALA A 31 11.28 10.38 -14.89
N LYS A 32 12.55 10.73 -15.14
CA LYS A 32 13.32 10.28 -16.31
C LYS A 32 14.46 9.32 -15.95
N SER A 33 14.62 8.95 -14.68
CA SER A 33 15.68 8.06 -14.19
C SER A 33 15.16 7.06 -13.15
N SER A 34 15.84 5.92 -13.02
CA SER A 34 15.53 4.89 -12.02
C SER A 34 15.65 5.40 -10.58
N GLU A 35 16.65 6.25 -10.30
CA GLU A 35 16.80 6.91 -8.99
C GLU A 35 15.65 7.89 -8.69
N GLY A 36 15.18 8.61 -9.71
CA GLY A 36 14.01 9.48 -9.59
C GLY A 36 12.70 8.70 -9.42
N TYR A 37 12.61 7.51 -10.01
CA TYR A 37 11.42 6.65 -9.92
C TYR A 37 11.31 5.87 -8.60
N PHE A 38 12.44 5.44 -8.02
CA PHE A 38 12.45 4.62 -6.81
C PHE A 38 12.77 5.37 -5.52
N ALA A 39 13.39 6.55 -5.59
CA ALA A 39 13.85 7.26 -4.40
C ALA A 39 13.67 8.78 -4.43
N ALA A 40 13.07 9.35 -5.49
CA ALA A 40 12.92 10.79 -5.67
C ALA A 40 14.23 11.58 -5.38
N HIS A 41 15.38 11.00 -5.74
CA HIS A 41 16.72 11.54 -5.43
C HIS A 41 17.01 11.81 -3.93
N GLY A 42 16.23 11.22 -3.01
CA GLY A 42 16.34 11.45 -1.57
C GLY A 42 15.91 12.84 -1.12
N GLN A 43 15.18 13.59 -1.96
CA GLN A 43 14.83 14.99 -1.71
C GLN A 43 13.46 15.18 -1.04
N ILE A 44 12.72 14.09 -0.77
CA ILE A 44 11.40 14.15 -0.13
C ILE A 44 11.53 14.74 1.28
N PRO A 45 10.80 15.82 1.62
CA PRO A 45 10.73 16.30 2.99
C PRO A 45 10.24 15.20 3.93
N TRP A 46 10.86 15.08 5.11
CA TRP A 46 10.54 14.02 6.09
C TRP A 46 9.05 13.96 6.44
N PHE A 47 8.36 15.10 6.47
CA PHE A 47 6.94 15.19 6.79
C PHE A 47 6.07 14.61 5.67
N VAL A 48 6.40 14.89 4.41
CA VAL A 48 5.69 14.34 3.24
C VAL A 48 5.89 12.83 3.18
N ASN A 49 7.12 12.36 3.37
CA ASN A 49 7.42 10.94 3.46
C ASN A 49 6.66 10.28 4.64
N GLY A 50 6.58 10.95 5.79
CA GLY A 50 5.83 10.47 6.96
C GLY A 50 4.33 10.32 6.68
N ILE A 51 3.72 11.27 5.98
CA ILE A 51 2.32 11.17 5.54
C ILE A 51 2.14 10.02 4.55
N ALA A 52 3.04 9.87 3.58
CA ALA A 52 2.97 8.77 2.61
C ALA A 52 3.03 7.41 3.33
N PHE A 53 3.98 7.24 4.26
CA PHE A 53 4.07 6.04 5.09
C PHE A 53 2.82 5.79 5.94
N ALA A 54 2.25 6.84 6.55
CA ALA A 54 1.01 6.71 7.30
C ALA A 54 -0.16 6.26 6.39
N GLY A 55 -0.22 6.77 5.16
CA GLY A 55 -1.19 6.34 4.14
C GLY A 55 -1.05 4.86 3.78
N ASP A 56 0.17 4.40 3.50
CA ASP A 56 0.44 2.98 3.20
C ASP A 56 0.08 2.07 4.38
N TYR A 57 0.24 2.58 5.61
CA TYR A 57 -0.09 1.85 6.82
C TYR A 57 -1.61 1.72 7.04
N LEU A 58 -2.40 2.70 6.60
CA LEU A 58 -3.88 2.72 6.69
C LEU A 58 -4.55 1.89 5.57
N SER A 59 -4.14 0.63 5.44
CA SER A 59 -4.66 -0.29 4.44
C SER A 59 -6.07 -0.83 4.75
N ALA A 60 -6.65 -1.57 3.81
CA ALA A 60 -7.92 -2.27 4.02
C ALA A 60 -7.90 -3.21 5.23
N ALA A 61 -6.76 -3.83 5.53
CA ALA A 61 -6.60 -4.66 6.73
C ALA A 61 -6.72 -3.83 8.01
N SER A 62 -6.15 -2.63 8.03
CA SER A 62 -6.19 -1.72 9.18
C SER A 62 -7.57 -1.13 9.37
N PHE A 63 -8.27 -0.73 8.29
CA PHE A 63 -9.61 -0.20 8.40
C PHE A 63 -10.66 -1.29 8.63
N LEU A 64 -10.85 -2.19 7.66
CA LEU A 64 -11.89 -3.22 7.72
C LEU A 64 -11.58 -4.28 8.77
N GLY A 65 -10.31 -4.67 8.93
CA GLY A 65 -9.90 -5.70 9.88
C GLY A 65 -10.03 -5.25 11.33
N ILE A 66 -9.51 -4.06 11.70
CA ILE A 66 -9.67 -3.54 13.07
C ILE A 66 -11.14 -3.24 13.37
N CYS A 67 -11.87 -2.59 12.46
CA CYS A 67 -13.32 -2.35 12.66
C CYS A 67 -14.08 -3.67 12.84
N GLY A 68 -13.76 -4.70 12.05
CA GLY A 68 -14.32 -6.03 12.20
C GLY A 68 -13.99 -6.66 13.56
N MET A 69 -12.72 -6.60 13.98
CA MET A 69 -12.32 -7.12 15.29
C MET A 69 -13.03 -6.41 16.44
N ILE A 70 -13.19 -5.09 16.38
CA ILE A 70 -13.94 -4.35 17.38
C ILE A 70 -15.43 -4.74 17.35
N ALA A 71 -16.01 -4.89 16.17
CA ALA A 71 -17.42 -5.28 16.03
C ALA A 71 -17.73 -6.66 16.62
N PHE A 72 -16.80 -7.62 16.49
CA PHE A 72 -17.00 -9.00 16.97
C PHE A 72 -16.45 -9.25 18.39
N TYR A 73 -15.38 -8.57 18.79
CA TYR A 73 -14.65 -8.83 20.04
C TYR A 73 -14.58 -7.62 20.97
N GLY A 74 -15.22 -6.50 20.62
CA GLY A 74 -15.31 -5.32 21.46
C GLY A 74 -13.95 -4.72 21.82
N TYR A 75 -13.73 -4.49 23.10
CA TYR A 75 -12.49 -3.89 23.63
C TYR A 75 -11.25 -4.74 23.34
N ASP A 76 -11.37 -6.07 23.38
CA ASP A 76 -10.24 -6.95 23.10
C ASP A 76 -9.78 -6.82 21.65
N GLY A 77 -10.72 -6.66 20.71
CA GLY A 77 -10.43 -6.35 19.31
C GLY A 77 -9.77 -4.98 19.12
N PHE A 78 -10.13 -3.99 19.95
CA PHE A 78 -9.47 -2.69 19.97
C PHE A 78 -8.02 -2.78 20.46
N LEU A 79 -7.73 -3.58 21.49
CA LEU A 79 -6.37 -3.75 22.00
C LEU A 79 -5.38 -4.27 20.94
N TYR A 80 -5.84 -5.09 19.99
CA TYR A 80 -5.02 -5.54 18.85
C TYR A 80 -4.53 -4.38 17.98
N SER A 81 -5.28 -3.27 17.87
CA SER A 81 -4.86 -2.10 17.09
C SER A 81 -3.62 -1.41 17.66
N ILE A 82 -3.42 -1.48 18.99
CA ILE A 82 -2.24 -0.94 19.66
C ILE A 82 -1.02 -1.74 19.26
N GLY A 83 -1.13 -3.08 19.23
CA GLY A 83 -0.05 -3.97 18.79
C GLY A 83 0.34 -3.73 17.34
N TYR A 84 -0.64 -3.47 16.46
CA TYR A 84 -0.41 -3.07 15.08
C TYR A 84 0.49 -1.81 15.07
N LEU A 85 0.02 -0.69 15.63
CA LEU A 85 0.76 0.59 15.67
C LEU A 85 2.14 0.47 16.34
N ALA A 86 2.26 -0.26 17.44
CA ALA A 86 3.52 -0.44 18.16
C ALA A 86 4.54 -1.22 17.32
N GLY A 87 4.10 -2.21 16.54
CA GLY A 87 4.94 -2.97 15.62
C GLY A 87 5.63 -2.07 14.58
N TRP A 88 4.99 -0.97 14.19
CA TRP A 88 5.59 -0.02 13.25
C TRP A 88 6.80 0.71 13.85
N ILE A 89 6.73 1.11 15.12
CA ILE A 89 7.86 1.73 15.84
C ILE A 89 9.06 0.78 15.84
N VAL A 90 8.81 -0.52 16.10
CA VAL A 90 9.85 -1.55 16.05
C VAL A 90 10.42 -1.68 14.64
N ALA A 91 9.59 -1.74 13.61
CA ALA A 91 10.05 -1.83 12.22
C ALA A 91 10.91 -0.62 11.81
N LEU A 92 10.52 0.60 12.22
CA LEU A 92 11.28 1.82 11.95
C LEU A 92 12.68 1.79 12.58
N PHE A 93 12.78 1.46 13.88
CA PHE A 93 14.07 1.46 14.56
C PHE A 93 14.95 0.24 14.21
N VAL A 94 14.35 -0.95 14.11
CA VAL A 94 15.10 -2.20 13.94
C VAL A 94 15.44 -2.48 12.48
N ILE A 95 14.57 -2.09 11.54
CA ILE A 95 14.78 -2.38 10.11
C ILE A 95 15.22 -1.13 9.34
N ALA A 96 14.49 -0.02 9.44
CA ALA A 96 14.77 1.14 8.59
C ALA A 96 16.13 1.78 8.88
N GLU A 97 16.55 1.86 10.15
CA GLU A 97 17.84 2.45 10.52
C GLU A 97 19.05 1.66 9.97
N PRO A 98 19.15 0.32 10.13
CA PRO A 98 20.21 -0.46 9.49
C PRO A 98 20.20 -0.36 7.97
N MET A 99 19.03 -0.36 7.32
CA MET A 99 18.97 -0.20 5.86
C MET A 99 19.49 1.17 5.41
N LYS A 100 19.11 2.24 6.13
CA LYS A 100 19.60 3.59 5.85
C LYS A 100 21.12 3.70 5.99
N ARG A 101 21.70 3.05 7.01
CA ARG A 101 23.16 3.02 7.22
C ARG A 101 23.90 2.25 6.11
N LEU A 102 23.27 1.23 5.52
CA LEU A 102 23.85 0.44 4.42
C LEU A 102 23.78 1.14 3.06
N GLY A 103 22.97 2.19 2.92
CA GLY A 103 22.82 2.94 1.66
C GLY A 103 22.25 2.10 0.51
N LYS A 104 21.51 1.03 0.82
CA LYS A 104 20.85 0.15 -0.17
C LYS A 104 19.35 0.41 -0.20
N PHE A 105 18.76 0.34 -1.39
CA PHE A 105 17.36 0.66 -1.62
C PHE A 105 16.41 -0.51 -1.39
N THR A 106 16.89 -1.76 -1.48
CA THR A 106 16.07 -2.96 -1.26
C THR A 106 16.65 -3.85 -0.17
N PHE A 107 15.76 -4.58 0.53
CA PHE A 107 16.18 -5.56 1.54
C PHE A 107 17.03 -6.69 0.94
N ALA A 108 16.72 -7.12 -0.28
CA ALA A 108 17.50 -8.13 -0.98
C ALA A 108 18.94 -7.64 -1.26
N ASP A 109 19.11 -6.37 -1.66
CA ASP A 109 20.44 -5.79 -1.89
C ASP A 109 21.23 -5.60 -0.59
N ALA A 110 20.54 -5.31 0.52
CA ALA A 110 21.17 -5.25 1.84
C ALA A 110 21.72 -6.62 2.27
N LEU A 111 20.96 -7.70 2.04
CA LEU A 111 21.42 -9.06 2.28
C LEU A 111 22.57 -9.45 1.33
N ASP A 112 22.45 -9.12 0.05
CA ASP A 112 23.49 -9.39 -0.95
C ASP A 112 24.80 -8.67 -0.60
N ALA A 113 24.74 -7.41 -0.15
CA ALA A 113 25.92 -6.65 0.27
C ALA A 113 26.63 -7.26 1.49
N LYS A 114 25.87 -7.91 2.39
CA LYS A 114 26.43 -8.52 3.60
C LYS A 114 26.95 -9.95 3.38
N PHE A 115 26.25 -10.73 2.57
CA PHE A 115 26.50 -12.17 2.41
C PHE A 115 27.05 -12.58 1.04
N ASN A 116 26.93 -11.73 0.02
CA ASN A 116 27.40 -11.93 -1.36
C ASN A 116 27.04 -13.32 -1.93
N SER A 117 25.79 -13.75 -1.70
CA SER A 117 25.32 -15.10 -2.02
C SER A 117 24.06 -15.06 -2.88
N ARG A 118 24.16 -15.65 -4.07
CA ARG A 118 23.03 -15.80 -5.01
C ARG A 118 21.86 -16.56 -4.38
N GLY A 119 22.13 -17.54 -3.52
CA GLY A 119 21.10 -18.32 -2.83
C GLY A 119 20.28 -17.47 -1.85
N ILE A 120 20.96 -16.62 -1.07
CA ILE A 120 20.28 -15.71 -0.11
C ILE A 120 19.45 -14.67 -0.87
N LYS A 121 19.98 -14.12 -1.97
CA LYS A 121 19.26 -13.17 -2.81
C LYS A 121 17.99 -13.78 -3.41
N LEU A 122 18.07 -15.02 -3.90
CA LEU A 122 16.92 -15.74 -4.43
C LEU A 122 15.88 -16.02 -3.33
N ALA A 123 16.32 -16.50 -2.17
CA ALA A 123 15.44 -16.77 -1.04
C ALA A 123 14.71 -15.50 -0.56
N ALA A 124 15.43 -14.38 -0.48
CA ALA A 124 14.85 -13.08 -0.16
C ALA A 124 13.80 -12.65 -1.18
N GLY A 125 14.10 -12.76 -2.48
CA GLY A 125 13.16 -12.44 -3.55
C GLY A 125 11.89 -13.30 -3.53
N ILE A 126 12.04 -14.62 -3.34
CA ILE A 126 10.90 -15.54 -3.22
C ILE A 126 10.07 -15.20 -1.98
N SER A 127 10.71 -14.93 -0.85
CA SER A 127 10.03 -14.54 0.39
C SER A 127 9.25 -13.25 0.21
N THR A 128 9.83 -12.23 -0.43
CA THR A 128 9.14 -10.98 -0.74
C THR A 128 7.90 -11.24 -1.61
N LEU A 129 8.04 -12.00 -2.70
CA LEU A 129 6.90 -12.32 -3.57
C LEU A 129 5.79 -13.07 -2.83
N ALA A 130 6.15 -14.07 -2.02
CA ALA A 130 5.19 -14.84 -1.25
C ALA A 130 4.43 -13.95 -0.28
N VAL A 131 5.14 -13.16 0.53
CA VAL A 131 4.53 -12.23 1.50
C VAL A 131 3.65 -11.21 0.78
N SER A 132 4.11 -10.63 -0.33
CA SER A 132 3.33 -9.67 -1.11
C SER A 132 2.03 -10.27 -1.65
N ILE A 133 2.05 -11.50 -2.18
CA ILE A 133 0.83 -12.16 -2.69
C ILE A 133 -0.19 -12.34 -1.57
N PHE A 134 0.22 -12.90 -0.43
CA PHE A 134 -0.68 -13.10 0.70
C PHE A 134 -1.20 -11.77 1.26
N TYR A 135 -0.37 -10.74 1.25
CA TYR A 135 -0.75 -9.41 1.71
C TYR A 135 -1.75 -8.70 0.79
N LEU A 136 -1.65 -8.94 -0.53
CA LEU A 136 -2.57 -8.34 -1.51
C LEU A 136 -3.97 -8.96 -1.47
N ILE A 137 -4.12 -10.24 -1.07
CA ILE A 137 -5.42 -10.92 -1.07
C ILE A 137 -6.47 -10.16 -0.23
N PRO A 138 -6.24 -9.84 1.07
CA PRO A 138 -7.19 -9.08 1.86
C PRO A 138 -7.48 -7.68 1.31
N GLN A 139 -6.51 -7.03 0.67
CA GLN A 139 -6.71 -5.70 0.07
C GLN A 139 -7.69 -5.75 -1.10
N MET A 140 -7.53 -6.76 -1.97
CA MET A 140 -8.43 -6.98 -3.09
C MET A 140 -9.84 -7.38 -2.61
N VAL A 141 -9.94 -8.23 -1.59
CA VAL A 141 -11.22 -8.56 -0.95
C VAL A 141 -11.87 -7.30 -0.35
N GLY A 142 -11.09 -6.47 0.35
CA GLY A 142 -11.57 -5.21 0.91
C GLY A 142 -12.13 -4.27 -0.18
N ALA A 143 -11.43 -4.14 -1.31
CA ALA A 143 -11.90 -3.35 -2.44
C ALA A 143 -13.25 -3.85 -2.98
N GLY A 144 -13.41 -5.16 -3.17
CA GLY A 144 -14.66 -5.75 -3.64
C GLY A 144 -15.81 -5.54 -2.65
N VAL A 145 -15.58 -5.81 -1.36
CA VAL A 145 -16.59 -5.68 -0.30
C VAL A 145 -17.05 -4.24 -0.12
N LEU A 146 -16.18 -3.24 -0.34
CA LEU A 146 -16.53 -1.83 -0.28
C LEU A 146 -17.27 -1.35 -1.54
N VAL A 147 -16.88 -1.81 -2.73
CA VAL A 147 -17.50 -1.38 -3.99
C VAL A 147 -18.93 -1.90 -4.14
N GLN A 148 -19.21 -3.12 -3.68
CA GLN A 148 -20.55 -3.72 -3.78
C GLN A 148 -21.67 -2.82 -3.24
N PRO A 149 -21.63 -2.35 -1.97
CA PRO A 149 -22.66 -1.49 -1.43
C PRO A 149 -22.61 -0.06 -2.00
N LEU A 150 -21.44 0.44 -2.38
CA LEU A 150 -21.27 1.84 -2.82
C LEU A 150 -21.73 2.09 -4.25
N LEU A 151 -21.42 1.16 -5.16
CA LEU A 151 -21.67 1.31 -6.60
C LEU A 151 -22.74 0.34 -7.12
N ASN A 152 -23.27 -0.54 -6.25
CA ASN A 152 -24.20 -1.62 -6.62
C ASN A 152 -23.66 -2.51 -7.75
N LEU A 153 -22.34 -2.76 -7.75
CA LEU A 153 -21.67 -3.62 -8.71
C LEU A 153 -21.35 -4.99 -8.08
N PRO A 154 -21.24 -6.07 -8.88
CA PRO A 154 -20.81 -7.37 -8.36
C PRO A 154 -19.41 -7.32 -7.74
N HIS A 155 -19.15 -8.17 -6.73
CA HIS A 155 -17.86 -8.25 -6.02
C HIS A 155 -16.67 -8.34 -6.99
N ALA A 156 -16.74 -9.27 -7.95
CA ALA A 156 -15.68 -9.50 -8.92
C ALA A 156 -15.39 -8.26 -9.79
N VAL A 157 -16.41 -7.48 -10.13
CA VAL A 157 -16.25 -6.22 -10.89
C VAL A 157 -15.53 -5.18 -10.05
N GLY A 158 -15.87 -5.07 -8.76
CA GLY A 158 -15.16 -4.17 -7.84
C GLY A 158 -13.69 -4.53 -7.67
N VAL A 159 -13.38 -5.81 -7.48
CA VAL A 159 -12.00 -6.32 -7.41
C VAL A 159 -11.21 -5.97 -8.67
N VAL A 160 -11.73 -6.29 -9.86
CA VAL A 160 -11.03 -6.06 -11.13
C VAL A 160 -10.87 -4.56 -11.41
N MET A 161 -11.92 -3.76 -11.17
CA MET A 161 -11.91 -2.32 -11.40
C MET A 161 -10.87 -1.62 -10.51
N VAL A 162 -10.94 -1.83 -9.18
CA VAL A 162 -9.99 -1.20 -8.25
C VAL A 162 -8.58 -1.70 -8.50
N GLY A 163 -8.40 -3.00 -8.75
CA GLY A 163 -7.10 -3.57 -9.10
C GLY A 163 -6.50 -2.93 -10.34
N THR A 164 -7.29 -2.74 -11.39
CA THR A 164 -6.84 -2.08 -12.63
C THR A 164 -6.44 -0.63 -12.37
N VAL A 165 -7.25 0.11 -11.62
CA VAL A 165 -6.94 1.51 -11.25
C VAL A 165 -5.63 1.59 -10.46
N VAL A 166 -5.45 0.73 -9.45
CA VAL A 166 -4.24 0.71 -8.62
C VAL A 166 -3.01 0.33 -9.46
N ILE A 167 -3.12 -0.67 -10.34
CA ILE A 167 -2.03 -1.05 -11.26
C ILE A 167 -1.66 0.12 -12.17
N LEU A 168 -2.64 0.82 -12.74
CA LEU A 168 -2.40 2.00 -13.57
C LEU A 168 -1.66 3.06 -12.77
N ILE A 169 -2.16 3.42 -11.59
CA ILE A 169 -1.53 4.42 -10.71
C ILE A 169 -0.07 4.04 -10.40
N VAL A 170 0.19 2.79 -10.00
CA VAL A 170 1.53 2.33 -9.60
C VAL A 170 2.49 2.31 -10.78
N VAL A 171 2.05 1.85 -11.96
CA VAL A 171 2.88 1.82 -13.17
C VAL A 171 3.18 3.22 -13.67
N THR A 172 2.26 4.18 -13.50
CA THR A 172 2.40 5.52 -14.07
C THR A 172 3.05 6.50 -13.11
N ALA A 173 2.77 6.43 -11.80
CA ALA A 173 3.26 7.41 -10.83
C ALA A 173 4.68 7.17 -10.33
N GLY A 174 5.17 5.93 -10.15
CA GLY A 174 6.39 5.69 -9.38
C GLY A 174 6.46 6.40 -8.01
N MET A 175 7.66 6.51 -7.41
CA MET A 175 7.94 7.42 -6.30
C MET A 175 8.35 8.79 -6.85
N VAL A 176 7.47 9.49 -7.56
CA VAL A 176 7.79 10.83 -8.13
C VAL A 176 7.44 11.96 -7.16
N SER A 177 7.78 11.80 -5.90
CA SER A 177 7.63 12.82 -4.87
C SER A 177 8.72 12.63 -3.85
#